data_AF-A0A967YWJ7-F1
#
_entry.id   AF-A0A967YWJ7-F1
#
_cell.length_a   1.000
_cell.length_b   1.000
_cell.length_c   1.000
_cell.angle_alpha   90.00
_cell.angle_beta   90.00
_cell.angle_gamma   90.00
#
_symmetry.space_group_name_H-M   'P 1'
#
loop_
_entity.id
_entity.type
_entity.pdbx_description
1 polymer ?
#
loop_
_entity_poly.entity_id
_entity_poly.type
_entity_poly.pdbx_seq_one_letter_code
_entity_poly.pdbx_strand_id
1 'polypeptide(L)'
;MSNAMIESATRFSKASYDTMKELYAINTKLVEQLVEQQFALTALSVEYTTSQFKLVADAKGYKDILSGETTITSDFNSKIQGIARNTMDIMNESKDEVSSWMERSAKEAEKSFTEATKSIPMPKVA
;
A
#
# COMPACT_ATOMS: atom_id res chain seq x y z
N MET A 1 41.06 2.66 -16.76
CA MET A 1 40.02 3.69 -16.53
C MET A 1 38.71 3.40 -17.27
N SER A 2 38.70 2.80 -18.47
CA SER A 2 37.43 2.53 -19.21
C SER A 2 36.54 1.47 -18.54
N ASN A 3 37.05 0.28 -18.21
CA ASN A 3 36.22 -0.82 -17.70
C ASN A 3 35.59 -0.52 -16.32
N ALA A 4 36.32 0.14 -15.42
CA ALA A 4 35.81 0.49 -14.09
C ALA A 4 34.68 1.54 -14.15
N MET A 5 34.77 2.49 -15.08
CA MET A 5 33.71 3.49 -15.31
C MET A 5 32.49 2.89 -16.02
N ILE A 6 32.70 1.93 -16.95
CA ILE A 6 31.61 1.21 -17.62
C ILE A 6 30.88 0.29 -16.62
N GLU A 7 31.61 -0.40 -15.75
CA GLU A 7 31.01 -1.22 -14.70
C GLU A 7 30.24 -0.38 -13.68
N SER A 8 30.78 0.76 -13.24
CA SER A 8 30.08 1.64 -12.29
C SER A 8 28.81 2.24 -12.91
N ALA A 9 28.85 2.67 -14.18
CA ALA A 9 27.69 3.14 -14.92
C ALA A 9 26.62 2.04 -15.06
N THR A 10 27.03 0.81 -15.35
CA THR A 10 26.12 -0.34 -15.48
C THR A 10 25.47 -0.68 -14.14
N ARG A 11 26.22 -0.68 -13.03
CA ARG A 11 25.68 -0.91 -11.68
C ARG A 11 24.72 0.19 -11.25
N PHE A 12 25.08 1.45 -11.49
CA PHE A 12 24.23 2.60 -11.18
C PHE A 12 22.91 2.54 -11.96
N SER A 13 22.97 2.22 -13.26
CA SER A 13 21.77 2.06 -14.09
C SER A 13 20.89 0.91 -13.61
N LYS A 14 21.48 -0.21 -13.20
CA LYS A 14 20.73 -1.35 -12.66
C LYS A 14 20.09 -1.02 -11.30
N ALA A 15 20.85 -0.42 -10.38
CA ALA A 15 20.32 0.02 -9.09
C ALA A 15 19.14 0.99 -9.27
N SER A 16 19.31 2.01 -10.12
CA SER A 16 18.23 2.96 -10.45
C SER A 16 16.98 2.28 -11.00
N TYR A 17 17.16 1.27 -11.86
CA TYR A 17 16.05 0.49 -12.41
C TYR A 17 15.34 -0.34 -11.33
N ASP A 18 16.10 -0.98 -10.43
CA ASP A 18 15.56 -1.74 -9.32
C ASP A 18 14.80 -0.83 -8.33
N THR A 19 15.33 0.35 -8.02
CA THR A 19 14.65 1.39 -7.22
C THR A 19 13.31 1.81 -7.84
N MET A 20 13.27 2.05 -9.16
CA MET A 20 12.03 2.40 -9.85
C MET A 20 11.01 1.26 -9.83
N LYS A 21 11.48 0.01 -9.98
CA LYS A 21 10.64 -1.17 -9.94
C LYS A 21 10.02 -1.38 -8.55
N GLU A 22 10.77 -1.13 -7.48
CA GLU A 22 10.26 -1.17 -6.11
C GLU A 22 9.13 -0.14 -5.90
N LEU A 23 9.33 1.11 -6.34
CA LEU A 23 8.29 2.14 -6.23
C LEU A 23 7.02 1.77 -7.00
N TYR A 24 7.17 1.22 -8.20
CA TYR A 24 6.03 0.72 -8.99
C TYR A 24 5.29 -0.40 -8.25
N ALA A 25 6.02 -1.32 -7.63
CA ALA A 25 5.42 -2.41 -6.85
C ALA A 25 4.65 -1.89 -5.63
N ILE A 26 5.20 -0.92 -4.89
CA ILE A 26 4.53 -0.29 -3.74
C ILE A 26 3.21 0.37 -4.19
N ASN A 27 3.23 1.13 -5.29
CA ASN A 27 2.02 1.77 -5.82
C ASN A 27 0.98 0.74 -6.29
N THR A 28 1.42 -0.33 -6.95
CA THR A 28 0.51 -1.38 -7.44
C THR A 28 -0.15 -2.09 -6.26
N LYS A 29 0.64 -2.47 -5.25
CA LYS A 29 0.14 -3.09 -4.01
C LYS A 29 -0.88 -2.20 -3.31
N LEU A 30 -0.58 -0.90 -3.16
CA LEU A 30 -1.51 0.06 -2.56
C LEU A 30 -2.85 0.09 -3.31
N VAL A 31 -2.81 0.19 -4.64
CA VAL A 31 -4.03 0.21 -5.47
C VAL A 31 -4.81 -1.08 -5.35
N GLU A 32 -4.16 -2.24 -5.40
CA GLU A 32 -4.80 -3.55 -5.21
C GLU A 32 -5.52 -3.62 -3.86
N GLN A 33 -4.84 -3.25 -2.77
CA GLN A 33 -5.42 -3.25 -1.43
C GLN A 33 -6.59 -2.27 -1.28
N LEU A 34 -6.52 -1.09 -1.92
CA LEU A 34 -7.64 -0.13 -1.91
C LEU A 34 -8.85 -0.64 -2.73
N VAL A 35 -8.60 -1.30 -3.86
CA VAL A 35 -9.66 -1.93 -4.66
C VAL A 35 -10.35 -3.03 -3.86
N GLU A 36 -9.60 -3.83 -3.09
CA GLU A 36 -10.17 -4.82 -2.18
C GLU A 36 -11.10 -4.18 -1.14
N GLN A 37 -10.73 -3.03 -0.56
CA GLN A 37 -11.62 -2.30 0.36
C GLN A 37 -12.88 -1.77 -0.35
N GLN A 38 -12.77 -1.33 -1.60
CA GLN A 38 -13.92 -0.90 -2.41
C GLN A 38 -14.88 -2.07 -2.70
N PHE A 39 -14.35 -3.26 -2.96
CA PHE A 39 -15.13 -4.49 -3.06
C PHE A 39 -15.78 -4.86 -1.73
N ALA A 40 -15.07 -4.73 -0.61
CA ALA A 40 -15.63 -4.98 0.72
C ALA A 40 -16.83 -4.07 1.03
N LEU A 41 -16.75 -2.77 0.70
CA LEU A 41 -17.87 -1.84 0.81
C LEU A 41 -19.06 -2.24 -0.07
N THR A 42 -18.78 -2.67 -1.30
CA THR A 42 -19.82 -3.12 -2.23
C THR A 42 -20.52 -4.38 -1.70
N ALA A 43 -19.75 -5.37 -1.25
CA ALA A 43 -20.27 -6.58 -0.63
C ALA A 43 -21.13 -6.28 0.60
N LEU A 44 -20.68 -5.35 1.45
CA LEU A 44 -21.42 -4.92 2.63
C LEU A 44 -22.76 -4.26 2.25
N SER A 45 -22.82 -3.49 1.17
CA SER A 45 -24.06 -2.87 0.69
C SER A 45 -25.07 -3.92 0.20
N VAL A 46 -24.59 -4.96 -0.48
CA VAL A 46 -25.41 -6.11 -0.89
C VAL A 46 -25.91 -6.90 0.31
N GLU A 47 -25.04 -7.12 1.30
CA GLU A 47 -25.39 -7.80 2.55
C GLU A 47 -26.45 -7.03 3.33
N TYR A 48 -26.30 -5.71 3.48
CA TYR A 48 -27.30 -4.84 4.11
C TYR A 48 -28.65 -4.97 3.43
N THR A 49 -28.70 -4.83 2.10
CA THR A 49 -29.94 -4.95 1.32
C THR A 49 -30.59 -6.32 1.49
N THR A 50 -29.79 -7.39 1.42
CA THR A 50 -30.27 -8.76 1.61
C THR A 50 -30.82 -8.98 3.02
N SER A 51 -30.17 -8.39 4.03
CA SER A 51 -30.59 -8.48 5.43
C SER A 51 -31.90 -7.75 5.68
N GLN A 52 -32.11 -6.61 5.04
CA GLN A 52 -33.37 -5.87 5.07
C GLN A 52 -34.52 -6.67 4.43
N PHE A 53 -34.28 -7.29 3.26
CA PHE A 53 -35.28 -8.16 2.64
C PHE A 53 -35.65 -9.36 3.53
N LYS A 54 -34.65 -10.00 4.17
CA LYS A 54 -34.90 -11.10 5.11
C LYS A 54 -35.71 -10.64 6.32
N LEU A 55 -35.38 -9.49 6.89
CA LEU A 55 -36.11 -8.93 8.02
C LEU A 55 -37.59 -8.74 7.69
N VAL A 56 -37.90 -8.15 6.54
CA VAL A 56 -39.30 -7.94 6.10
C VAL A 56 -40.01 -9.27 5.84
N ALA A 57 -39.31 -10.26 5.27
CA ALA A 57 -39.88 -11.58 5.00
C ALA A 57 -40.19 -12.38 6.28
N ASP A 58 -39.34 -12.26 7.30
CA ASP A 58 -39.42 -13.09 8.51
C ASP A 58 -40.16 -12.41 9.68
N ALA A 59 -40.35 -11.09 9.65
CA ALA A 59 -40.97 -10.34 10.74
C ALA A 59 -42.45 -10.69 10.90
N LYS A 60 -42.87 -10.99 12.14
CA LYS A 60 -44.28 -11.29 12.47
C LYS A 60 -45.04 -10.05 12.93
N GLY A 61 -44.36 -8.93 13.10
CA GLY A 61 -44.96 -7.65 13.45
C GLY A 61 -43.94 -6.53 13.62
N TYR A 62 -44.43 -5.32 13.90
CA TYR A 62 -43.63 -4.09 13.94
C TYR A 62 -42.48 -4.11 14.97
N LYS A 63 -42.65 -4.81 16.10
CA LYS A 63 -41.58 -4.94 17.11
C LYS A 63 -40.38 -5.75 16.60
N ASP A 64 -40.63 -6.77 15.78
CA ASP A 64 -39.56 -7.60 15.19
C ASP A 64 -38.79 -6.81 14.13
N ILE A 65 -39.49 -5.96 13.37
CA ILE A 65 -38.86 -5.04 12.41
C ILE A 65 -37.93 -4.07 13.14
N LEU A 66 -38.40 -3.40 14.21
CA LEU A 66 -37.58 -2.44 14.96
C LEU A 66 -36.33 -3.07 15.59
N SER A 67 -36.46 -4.28 16.17
CA SER A 67 -35.32 -4.98 16.76
C SER A 67 -34.34 -5.48 15.69
N GLY A 68 -34.84 -5.95 14.56
CA GLY A 68 -34.03 -6.36 13.42
C GLY A 68 -33.29 -5.20 12.76
N GLU A 69 -33.95 -4.07 12.53
CA GLU A 69 -33.35 -2.83 12.00
C GLU A 69 -32.18 -2.36 12.87
N THR A 70 -32.36 -2.37 14.19
CA THR A 70 -31.31 -2.00 15.16
C THR A 70 -30.11 -2.94 15.04
N THR A 71 -30.38 -4.24 14.89
CA THR A 71 -29.33 -5.27 14.74
C THR A 71 -28.57 -5.10 13.43
N ILE A 72 -29.28 -4.96 12.31
CA ILE A 72 -28.70 -4.76 10.97
C ILE A 72 -27.84 -3.48 10.97
N THR A 73 -28.35 -2.39 11.55
CA THR A 73 -27.63 -1.12 11.61
C THR A 73 -26.37 -1.21 12.46
N SER A 74 -26.43 -1.89 13.61
CA SER A 74 -25.25 -2.08 14.46
C SER A 74 -24.18 -2.94 13.78
N ASP A 75 -24.57 -4.02 13.11
CA ASP A 75 -23.65 -4.89 12.37
C ASP A 75 -23.01 -4.14 11.19
N PHE A 76 -23.83 -3.45 10.39
CA PHE A 76 -23.37 -2.62 9.29
C PHE A 76 -22.36 -1.55 9.74
N ASN A 77 -22.66 -0.84 10.83
CA ASN A 77 -21.75 0.16 11.40
C ASN A 77 -20.42 -0.46 11.87
N SER A 78 -20.47 -1.64 12.51
CA SER A 78 -19.26 -2.35 12.94
C SER A 78 -18.39 -2.72 11.74
N LYS A 79 -19.00 -3.25 10.68
CA LYS A 79 -18.29 -3.64 9.45
C LYS A 79 -17.70 -2.43 8.70
N ILE A 80 -18.43 -1.32 8.60
CA ILE A 80 -17.88 -0.06 8.04
C ILE A 80 -16.66 0.40 8.83
N GLN A 81 -16.73 0.39 10.17
CA GLN A 81 -15.59 0.77 11.00
C GLN A 81 -14.40 -0.16 10.80
N GLY A 82 -14.64 -1.46 10.60
CA GLY A 82 -13.62 -2.43 10.24
C GLY A 82 -12.93 -2.10 8.91
N ILE A 83 -13.71 -1.83 7.86
CA ILE A 83 -13.18 -1.42 6.54
C ILE A 83 -12.38 -0.11 6.65
N ALA A 84 -12.90 0.87 7.40
CA ALA A 84 -12.21 2.14 7.61
C ALA A 84 -10.87 1.95 8.33
N ARG A 85 -10.81 1.08 9.35
CA ARG A 85 -9.57 0.75 10.05
C ARG A 85 -8.58 0.05 9.12
N ASN A 86 -9.01 -0.97 8.39
CA ASN A 86 -8.16 -1.66 7.41
C ASN A 86 -7.61 -0.69 6.35
N THR A 87 -8.43 0.25 5.88
CA THR A 87 -7.99 1.29 4.94
C THR A 87 -6.92 2.19 5.56
N MET A 88 -7.07 2.59 6.82
CA MET A 88 -6.05 3.35 7.54
C MET A 88 -4.75 2.55 7.72
N ASP A 89 -4.85 1.25 8.01
CA ASP A 89 -3.70 0.38 8.15
C ASP A 89 -2.94 0.24 6.81
N ILE A 90 -3.65 0.04 5.69
CA ILE A 90 -3.08 0.03 4.33
C ILE A 90 -2.32 1.34 4.03
N MET A 91 -2.90 2.48 4.39
CA MET A 91 -2.26 3.79 4.16
C MET A 91 -1.01 3.99 5.02
N ASN A 92 -1.03 3.52 6.28
CA ASN A 92 0.14 3.56 7.16
C ASN A 92 1.24 2.61 6.66
N GLU A 93 0.90 1.38 6.26
CA GLU A 93 1.85 0.44 5.67
C GLU A 93 2.49 1.02 4.40
N SER A 94 1.69 1.59 3.49
CA SER A 94 2.20 2.20 2.26
C SER A 94 3.15 3.37 2.56
N LYS A 95 2.83 4.21 3.57
CA LYS A 95 3.71 5.28 4.02
C LYS A 95 5.05 4.76 4.55
N ASP A 96 5.02 3.68 5.33
CA ASP A 96 6.23 3.07 5.90
C ASP A 96 7.07 2.39 4.79
N GLU A 97 6.43 1.77 3.81
CA GLU A 97 7.09 1.19 2.62
C GLU A 97 7.76 2.26 1.77
N VAL A 98 7.09 3.39 1.50
CA VAL A 98 7.68 4.53 0.78
C VAL A 98 8.84 5.13 1.56
N SER A 99 8.71 5.29 2.87
CA SER A 99 9.80 5.82 3.72
C SER A 99 11.02 4.89 3.67
N SER A 100 10.79 3.59 3.78
CA SER A 100 11.84 2.57 3.66
C SER A 100 12.49 2.56 2.28
N TRP A 101 11.70 2.72 1.21
CA TRP A 101 12.19 2.84 -0.15
C TRP A 101 13.07 4.08 -0.33
N MET A 102 12.68 5.24 0.24
CA MET A 102 13.51 6.45 0.22
C MET A 102 14.85 6.24 0.95
N GLU A 103 14.83 5.62 2.12
CA GLU A 103 16.06 5.30 2.87
C GLU A 103 17.00 4.38 2.08
N ARG A 104 16.45 3.33 1.42
CA ARG A 104 17.24 2.44 0.56
C ARG A 104 17.84 3.20 -0.62
N SER A 105 17.05 4.04 -1.28
CA SER A 105 17.48 4.87 -2.41
C SER A 105 18.63 5.81 -2.02
N ALA A 106 18.54 6.44 -0.84
CA ALA A 106 19.58 7.32 -0.31
C ALA A 106 20.89 6.55 -0.05
N LYS A 107 20.81 5.35 0.56
CA LYS A 107 21.97 4.49 0.80
C LYS A 107 22.62 4.02 -0.50
N GLU A 108 21.84 3.69 -1.52
CA GLU A 108 22.36 3.30 -2.84
C GLU A 108 23.08 4.47 -3.54
N ALA A 109 22.54 5.68 -3.42
CA ALA A 109 23.19 6.89 -3.92
C ALA A 109 24.51 7.18 -3.20
N GLU A 110 24.54 7.09 -1.86
CA GLU A 110 25.75 7.27 -1.05
C GLU A 110 26.83 6.24 -1.40
N LYS A 111 26.45 4.97 -1.56
CA LYS A 111 27.35 3.89 -1.97
C LYS A 111 27.93 4.15 -3.36
N SER A 112 27.10 4.55 -4.31
CA SER A 112 27.52 4.88 -5.68
C SER A 112 28.50 6.06 -5.70
N PHE A 113 28.26 7.09 -4.89
CA PHE A 113 29.15 8.26 -4.75
C PHE A 113 30.50 7.89 -4.12
N THR A 114 30.49 7.03 -3.10
CA THR A 114 31.71 6.53 -2.43
C THR A 114 32.55 5.64 -3.35
N GLU A 115 31.92 4.81 -4.18
CA GLU A 115 32.61 3.99 -5.19
C GLU A 115 33.20 4.85 -6.32
N ALA A 116 32.49 5.90 -6.75
CA ALA A 116 32.98 6.84 -7.75
C ALA A 116 34.20 7.64 -7.25
N THR A 117 34.20 8.10 -6.00
CA THR A 117 35.34 8.84 -5.42
C THR A 117 36.56 7.95 -5.17
N LYS A 118 36.38 6.66 -4.85
CA LYS A 118 37.50 5.69 -4.74
C LYS A 118 38.15 5.33 -6.08
N SER A 119 37.46 5.53 -7.20
CA SER A 119 37.96 5.21 -8.54
C SER A 119 38.64 6.39 -9.25
N ILE A 120 38.63 7.59 -8.64
CA ILE A 120 39.41 8.75 -9.08
C ILE A 120 40.79 8.69 -8.39
N PRO A 121 41.91 8.55 -9.11
CA PRO A 121 43.23 8.62 -8.49
C PRO A 121 43.44 10.03 -7.93
N MET A 122 43.78 10.15 -6.64
CA MET A 122 44.16 11.44 -6.06
C MET A 122 45.28 12.06 -6.90
N PRO A 123 45.17 13.34 -7.29
CA PRO A 123 46.27 13.99 -8.00
C PRO A 123 47.48 13.96 -7.07
N LYS A 124 48.60 13.41 -7.57
CA LYS A 124 49.89 13.58 -6.90
C LYS A 124 50.16 15.08 -6.87
N VAL A 125 50.08 15.66 -5.67
CA VAL A 125 50.54 17.03 -5.43
C VAL A 125 52.04 17.02 -5.72
N ALA A 126 52.42 17.74 -6.79
CA ALA A 126 53.81 17.99 -7.16
C ALA A 126 54.31 19.25 -6.44
#